data_AF-A0A8H5VBR7-F1
#
_entry.id   AF-A0A8H5VBR7-F1
#
_cell.length_a   1.000
_cell.length_b   1.000
_cell.length_c   1.000
_cell.angle_alpha   90.00
_cell.angle_beta   90.00
_cell.angle_gamma   90.00
#
_symmetry.space_group_name_H-M   'P 1'
#
loop_
_entity.id
_entity.type
_entity.pdbx_description
1 polymer ?
#
loop_
_entity_poly.entity_id
_entity_poly.type
_entity_poly.pdbx_seq_one_letter_code
_entity_poly.pdbx_strand_id
1 'polypeptide(L)'
;MCLSSTYPIEAGTAISTLHVDDPGTTPDTIINALERDGALIVKGIASKSLCEQIRSDLKPLFDSDVKDDSGFFPPTTKRATGFFATSDACVELAMNSLFQSVAEKVLASKYTYWEGQEQLSVVGKPYIASAVGFRVEPGGKQQALHRDDSDYHPRNCDMPVMLGCVTALTKTTKENGATIVIPKSHLWGPDRCPLDEEAIPGELEVGDAMLFLGNVYHAGGANITKDDARETIGIFMCKGTLRQEENQFLSIPPEVAKTRNFPPKMLRLLGYGICPPALGFYKYRDPMKVIFGIEDEETVKK
;
A
#
# COMPACT_ATOMS: atom_id res chain seq x y z
N MET A 1 -17.71 -16.62 13.65
CA MET A 1 -17.10 -16.01 14.85
C MET A 1 -15.60 -16.22 14.74
N CYS A 2 -14.79 -15.16 14.72
CA CYS A 2 -13.33 -15.30 14.85
C CYS A 2 -13.04 -15.67 16.31
N LEU A 3 -12.93 -16.97 16.61
CA LEU A 3 -12.76 -17.49 17.96
C LEU A 3 -11.25 -17.61 18.27
N SER A 4 -10.60 -16.50 18.59
CA SER A 4 -9.37 -16.53 19.38
C SER A 4 -9.70 -15.92 20.74
N SER A 5 -9.53 -16.69 21.81
CA SER A 5 -9.79 -16.23 23.19
C SER A 5 -8.64 -15.40 23.77
N THR A 6 -7.50 -15.30 23.09
CA THR A 6 -6.30 -14.62 23.60
C THR A 6 -5.51 -13.97 22.46
N TYR A 7 -5.30 -12.65 22.54
CA TYR A 7 -4.40 -11.91 21.66
C TYR A 7 -3.10 -11.54 22.40
N PRO A 8 -1.94 -11.55 21.73
CA PRO A 8 -0.74 -10.93 22.26
C PRO A 8 -0.96 -9.45 22.56
N ILE A 9 -0.23 -8.93 23.56
CA ILE A 9 -0.28 -7.51 23.95
C ILE A 9 1.08 -6.81 23.89
N GLU A 10 2.17 -7.56 23.71
CA GLU A 10 3.52 -7.01 23.73
C GLU A 10 3.84 -6.33 22.39
N ALA A 11 4.42 -5.13 22.46
CA ALA A 11 5.01 -4.45 21.33
C ALA A 11 6.40 -5.05 21.02
N GLY A 12 6.72 -5.18 19.73
CA GLY A 12 8.09 -5.46 19.31
C GLY A 12 8.97 -4.21 19.45
N THR A 13 10.28 -4.42 19.60
CA THR A 13 11.24 -3.35 19.93
C THR A 13 12.22 -3.03 18.79
N ALA A 14 12.06 -3.67 17.63
CA ALA A 14 12.94 -3.50 16.48
C ALA A 14 12.17 -3.70 15.16
N ILE A 15 12.65 -3.06 14.09
CA ILE A 15 12.16 -3.24 12.73
C ILE A 15 13.18 -4.10 11.98
N SER A 16 12.74 -5.22 11.43
CA SER A 16 13.58 -6.06 10.57
C SER A 16 14.04 -5.31 9.33
N THR A 17 15.26 -5.57 8.86
CA THR A 17 15.80 -4.95 7.64
C THR A 17 16.33 -6.02 6.70
N LEU A 18 15.94 -5.95 5.43
CA LEU A 18 16.43 -6.78 4.34
C LEU A 18 16.95 -5.88 3.20
N HIS A 19 17.89 -6.38 2.39
CA HIS A 19 18.49 -5.63 1.28
C HIS A 19 18.18 -6.32 -0.04
N VAL A 20 17.71 -5.60 -1.06
CA VAL A 20 17.31 -6.23 -2.34
C VAL A 20 18.47 -6.94 -3.06
N ASP A 21 19.70 -6.45 -2.86
CA ASP A 21 20.90 -7.06 -3.44
C ASP A 21 21.36 -8.34 -2.72
N ASP A 22 20.77 -8.67 -1.57
CA ASP A 22 21.01 -9.96 -0.91
C ASP A 22 20.18 -11.05 -1.62
N PRO A 23 20.80 -12.12 -2.16
CA PRO A 23 20.07 -13.24 -2.75
C PRO A 23 19.07 -13.92 -1.80
N GLY A 24 19.24 -13.77 -0.49
CA GLY A 24 18.31 -14.23 0.54
C GLY A 24 17.04 -13.37 0.68
N THR A 25 17.01 -12.18 0.09
CA THR A 25 15.82 -11.33 0.04
C THR A 25 14.88 -11.80 -1.06
N THR A 26 13.93 -12.63 -0.66
CA THR A 26 12.92 -13.25 -1.52
C THR A 26 11.52 -12.81 -1.06
N PRO A 27 10.48 -12.98 -1.88
CA PRO A 27 9.11 -12.73 -1.42
C PRO A 27 8.78 -13.50 -0.14
N ASP A 28 9.24 -14.75 -0.01
CA ASP A 28 8.93 -15.59 1.15
C ASP A 28 9.66 -15.13 2.41
N THR A 29 10.90 -14.66 2.32
CA THR A 29 11.61 -14.11 3.48
C THR A 29 11.02 -12.77 3.94
N ILE A 30 10.53 -11.95 3.01
CA ILE A 30 9.77 -10.73 3.34
C ILE A 30 8.45 -11.08 4.03
N ILE A 31 7.70 -12.05 3.49
CA ILE A 31 6.41 -12.49 4.06
C ILE A 31 6.61 -13.02 5.48
N ASN A 32 7.62 -13.87 5.70
CA ASN A 32 7.93 -14.39 7.04
C ASN A 32 8.22 -13.25 8.05
N ALA A 33 8.89 -12.19 7.61
CA ALA A 33 9.14 -11.01 8.45
C ALA A 33 7.84 -10.22 8.71
N LEU A 34 6.99 -10.02 7.69
CA LEU A 34 5.68 -9.37 7.85
C LEU A 34 4.76 -10.15 8.80
N GLU A 35 4.69 -11.47 8.68
CA GLU A 35 3.87 -12.32 9.57
C GLU A 35 4.36 -12.25 11.01
N ARG A 36 5.68 -12.21 11.22
CA ARG A 36 6.29 -12.15 12.55
C ARG A 36 6.18 -10.77 13.19
N ASP A 37 6.48 -9.71 12.44
CA ASP A 37 6.71 -8.36 12.98
C ASP A 37 5.68 -7.32 12.53
N GLY A 38 4.87 -7.62 11.51
CA GLY A 38 3.87 -6.70 10.96
C GLY A 38 4.44 -5.65 10.02
N ALA A 39 5.74 -5.34 10.15
CA ALA A 39 6.46 -4.39 9.33
C ALA A 39 7.94 -4.74 9.21
N LEU A 40 8.57 -4.31 8.11
CA LEU A 40 10.01 -4.39 7.88
C LEU A 40 10.48 -3.26 6.95
N ILE A 41 11.80 -3.02 6.94
CA ILE A 41 12.48 -2.16 5.98
C ILE A 41 13.08 -3.04 4.87
N VAL A 42 12.84 -2.67 3.62
CA VAL A 42 13.50 -3.22 2.44
C VAL A 42 14.39 -2.14 1.84
N LYS A 43 15.70 -2.34 1.92
CA LYS A 43 16.72 -1.42 1.43
C LYS A 43 16.89 -1.54 -0.08
N GLY A 44 16.95 -0.40 -0.77
CA GLY A 44 17.23 -0.32 -2.21
C GLY A 44 16.10 -0.79 -3.15
N ILE A 45 14.83 -0.79 -2.70
CA ILE A 45 13.71 -1.23 -3.54
C ILE A 45 13.51 -0.38 -4.80
N ALA A 46 13.93 0.89 -4.74
CA ALA A 46 13.92 1.83 -5.86
C ALA A 46 15.31 2.44 -6.07
N SER A 47 15.67 2.68 -7.33
CA SER A 47 16.92 3.36 -7.64
C SER A 47 16.84 4.85 -7.28
N LYS A 48 17.97 5.47 -6.95
CA LYS A 48 18.03 6.90 -6.62
C LYS A 48 17.54 7.78 -7.78
N SER A 49 17.83 7.39 -9.02
CA SER A 49 17.35 8.11 -10.21
C SER A 49 15.84 8.00 -10.39
N LEU A 50 15.25 6.83 -10.10
CA LEU A 50 13.80 6.68 -10.11
C LEU A 50 13.15 7.56 -9.04
N CYS A 51 13.70 7.57 -7.82
CA CYS A 51 13.23 8.45 -6.74
C CYS A 51 13.33 9.93 -7.13
N GLU A 52 14.43 10.37 -7.74
CA GLU A 52 14.59 11.75 -8.21
C GLU A 52 13.53 12.14 -9.25
N GLN A 53 13.24 11.26 -10.22
CA GLN A 53 12.18 11.50 -11.19
C GLN A 53 10.81 11.60 -10.52
N ILE A 54 10.48 10.68 -9.59
CA ILE A 54 9.21 10.73 -8.84
C ILE A 54 9.08 12.04 -8.08
N ARG A 55 10.15 12.51 -7.42
CA ARG A 55 10.12 13.81 -6.71
C ARG A 55 9.80 14.97 -7.64
N SER A 56 10.43 15.00 -8.80
CA SER A 56 10.16 16.01 -9.82
C SER A 56 8.68 15.97 -10.25
N ASP A 57 8.16 14.78 -10.52
CA ASP A 57 6.78 14.57 -10.99
C ASP A 57 5.74 14.95 -9.92
N LEU A 58 6.00 14.66 -8.64
CA LEU A 58 5.08 14.95 -7.54
C LEU A 58 5.14 16.40 -7.07
N LYS A 59 6.20 17.15 -7.38
CA LYS A 59 6.39 18.51 -6.88
C LYS A 59 5.19 19.44 -7.18
N PRO A 60 4.64 19.51 -8.41
CA PRO A 60 3.50 20.38 -8.70
C PRO A 60 2.24 19.98 -7.93
N LEU A 61 2.05 18.69 -7.67
CA LEU A 61 0.91 18.16 -6.90
C LEU A 61 1.02 18.58 -5.43
N PHE A 62 2.20 18.48 -4.82
CA PHE A 62 2.42 18.99 -3.47
C PHE A 62 2.24 20.51 -3.38
N ASP A 63 2.72 21.25 -4.37
CA ASP A 63 2.66 22.72 -4.36
C ASP A 63 1.23 23.25 -4.52
N SER A 64 0.32 22.42 -5.04
CA SER A 64 -1.10 22.73 -5.24
C SER A 64 -2.03 22.07 -4.22
N ASP A 65 -1.51 21.25 -3.30
CA ASP A 65 -2.33 20.62 -2.26
C ASP A 65 -2.95 21.67 -1.34
N VAL A 66 -4.13 21.35 -0.85
CA VAL A 66 -4.88 22.18 0.09
C VAL A 66 -4.91 21.50 1.45
N LYS A 67 -5.30 22.23 2.49
CA LYS A 67 -5.40 21.68 3.84
C LYS A 67 -6.37 20.49 3.87
N ASP A 68 -6.05 19.48 4.69
CA ASP A 68 -6.99 18.44 5.06
C ASP A 68 -8.01 18.94 6.10
N ASP A 69 -9.27 19.05 5.68
CA ASP A 69 -10.35 19.47 6.58
C ASP A 69 -10.85 18.34 7.49
N SER A 70 -10.52 17.08 7.20
CA SER A 70 -10.86 15.94 8.07
C SER A 70 -10.04 15.94 9.37
N GLY A 71 -8.85 16.57 9.35
CA GLY A 71 -7.91 16.59 10.46
C GLY A 71 -7.08 15.30 10.59
N PHE A 72 -7.21 14.35 9.68
CA PHE A 72 -6.40 13.13 9.67
C PHE A 72 -4.93 13.43 9.34
N PHE A 73 -4.68 14.30 8.36
CA PHE A 73 -3.36 14.84 8.08
C PHE A 73 -3.15 16.19 8.80
N PRO A 74 -2.02 16.37 9.49
CA PRO A 74 -1.62 17.67 10.01
C PRO A 74 -1.58 18.73 8.89
N PRO A 75 -1.87 20.02 9.16
CA PRO A 75 -1.82 21.08 8.14
C PRO A 75 -0.45 21.26 7.46
N THR A 76 0.61 20.71 8.05
CA THR A 76 1.99 20.70 7.57
C THR A 76 2.29 19.52 6.63
N THR A 77 1.37 18.58 6.49
CA THR A 77 1.53 17.43 5.60
C THR A 77 0.77 17.68 4.32
N LYS A 78 1.51 17.80 3.21
CA LYS A 78 0.96 17.91 1.86
C LYS A 78 0.88 16.54 1.21
N ARG A 79 -0.10 16.38 0.32
CA ARG A 79 -0.42 15.13 -0.36
C ARG A 79 -0.36 15.30 -1.86
N ALA A 80 0.17 14.31 -2.56
CA ALA A 80 0.11 14.20 -4.01
C ALA A 80 -0.70 12.95 -4.36
N THR A 81 -1.79 13.10 -5.12
CA THR A 81 -2.70 12.00 -5.50
C THR A 81 -2.91 11.98 -7.01
N GLY A 82 -3.46 10.89 -7.55
CA GLY A 82 -3.73 10.77 -8.99
C GLY A 82 -2.48 10.83 -9.89
N PHE A 83 -1.27 10.71 -9.33
CA PHE A 83 -0.01 10.85 -10.07
C PHE A 83 0.21 9.74 -11.10
N PHE A 84 -0.50 8.61 -11.00
CA PHE A 84 -0.51 7.63 -12.08
C PHE A 84 -1.09 8.20 -13.36
N ALA A 85 -1.80 9.33 -13.37
CA ALA A 85 -2.29 9.99 -14.59
C ALA A 85 -1.17 10.67 -15.37
N THR A 86 -0.06 11.06 -14.70
CA THR A 86 0.98 11.89 -15.30
C THR A 86 2.42 11.39 -15.15
N SER A 87 2.72 10.44 -14.26
CA SER A 87 4.08 9.94 -14.00
C SER A 87 4.26 8.49 -14.43
N ASP A 88 5.20 8.22 -15.33
CA ASP A 88 5.64 6.85 -15.66
C ASP A 88 6.53 6.28 -14.56
N ALA A 89 7.31 7.11 -13.87
CA ALA A 89 8.18 6.70 -12.77
C ALA A 89 7.38 6.16 -11.57
N CYS A 90 6.25 6.78 -11.25
CA CYS A 90 5.35 6.23 -10.23
C CYS A 90 4.73 4.89 -10.64
N VAL A 91 4.41 4.72 -11.93
CA VAL A 91 3.87 3.46 -12.48
C VAL A 91 4.93 2.35 -12.42
N GLU A 92 6.19 2.68 -12.75
CA GLU A 92 7.33 1.76 -12.60
C GLU A 92 7.48 1.30 -11.15
N LEU A 93 7.45 2.23 -10.19
CA LEU A 93 7.54 1.90 -8.76
C LEU A 93 6.39 0.99 -8.32
N ALA A 94 5.16 1.32 -8.69
CA ALA A 94 3.98 0.51 -8.35
C ALA A 94 4.08 -0.91 -8.92
N MET A 95 4.70 -1.08 -10.10
CA MET A 95 4.89 -2.40 -10.73
C MET A 95 6.15 -3.15 -10.29
N ASN A 96 6.90 -2.65 -9.29
CA ASN A 96 8.11 -3.32 -8.77
C ASN A 96 7.86 -4.81 -8.51
N SER A 97 8.69 -5.68 -9.11
CA SER A 97 8.43 -7.12 -9.17
C SER A 97 8.45 -7.79 -7.79
N LEU A 98 9.35 -7.36 -6.91
CA LEU A 98 9.46 -7.90 -5.55
C LEU A 98 8.23 -7.51 -4.73
N PHE A 99 7.87 -6.22 -4.73
CA PHE A 99 6.67 -5.73 -4.02
C PHE A 99 5.39 -6.41 -4.52
N GLN A 100 5.21 -6.48 -5.84
CA GLN A 100 4.03 -7.12 -6.43
C GLN A 100 3.95 -8.60 -6.09
N SER A 101 5.08 -9.32 -6.09
CA SER A 101 5.11 -10.74 -5.70
C SER A 101 4.74 -10.94 -4.23
N VAL A 102 5.17 -10.05 -3.34
CA VAL A 102 4.79 -10.07 -1.92
C VAL A 102 3.29 -9.76 -1.77
N ALA A 103 2.80 -8.69 -2.40
CA ALA A 103 1.41 -8.28 -2.35
C ALA A 103 0.47 -9.39 -2.84
N GLU A 104 0.77 -10.00 -3.99
CA GLU A 104 -0.03 -11.10 -4.55
C GLU A 104 -0.10 -12.29 -3.60
N LYS A 105 1.01 -12.69 -2.95
CA LYS A 105 1.01 -13.81 -1.99
C LYS A 105 0.28 -13.49 -0.69
N VAL A 106 0.46 -12.28 -0.15
CA VAL A 106 -0.14 -11.87 1.14
C VAL A 106 -1.65 -11.63 1.01
N LEU A 107 -2.10 -11.05 -0.12
CA LEU A 107 -3.46 -10.54 -0.28
C LEU A 107 -4.32 -11.38 -1.24
N ALA A 108 -3.79 -12.46 -1.82
CA ALA A 108 -4.59 -13.38 -2.64
C ALA A 108 -5.79 -13.93 -1.84
N SER A 109 -6.98 -13.77 -2.40
CA SER A 109 -8.22 -14.32 -1.84
C SER A 109 -8.58 -15.63 -2.53
N LYS A 110 -8.23 -16.76 -1.91
CA LYS A 110 -8.63 -18.10 -2.38
C LYS A 110 -9.99 -18.44 -1.81
N TYR A 111 -10.96 -18.75 -2.67
CA TYR A 111 -12.31 -19.07 -2.25
C TYR A 111 -12.86 -20.26 -3.02
N THR A 112 -13.48 -21.19 -2.30
CA THR A 112 -14.13 -22.38 -2.86
C THR A 112 -15.61 -22.33 -2.53
N TYR A 113 -16.45 -22.52 -3.56
CA TYR A 113 -17.90 -22.45 -3.45
C TYR A 113 -18.56 -23.50 -4.33
N TRP A 114 -19.86 -23.67 -4.15
CA TRP A 114 -20.67 -24.58 -4.95
C TRP A 114 -21.50 -23.78 -5.95
N GLU A 115 -21.51 -24.23 -7.21
CA GLU A 115 -22.44 -23.77 -8.23
C GLU A 115 -23.18 -25.00 -8.77
N GLY A 116 -24.49 -25.09 -8.48
CA GLY A 116 -25.23 -26.32 -8.68
C GLY A 116 -24.66 -27.49 -7.85
N GLN A 117 -24.13 -28.50 -8.53
CA GLN A 117 -23.51 -29.69 -7.92
C GLN A 117 -21.99 -29.74 -8.13
N GLU A 118 -21.39 -28.67 -8.66
CA GLU A 118 -19.96 -28.58 -8.89
C GLU A 118 -19.31 -27.67 -7.85
N GLN A 119 -18.17 -28.11 -7.33
CA GLN A 119 -17.33 -27.30 -6.46
C GLN A 119 -16.30 -26.56 -7.30
N LEU A 120 -16.38 -25.23 -7.28
CA LEU A 120 -15.49 -24.33 -8.02
C LEU A 120 -14.55 -23.63 -7.05
N SER A 121 -13.33 -23.35 -7.51
CA SER A 121 -12.33 -22.58 -6.76
C SER A 121 -11.81 -21.42 -7.58
N VAL A 122 -11.68 -20.27 -6.94
CA VAL A 122 -11.20 -19.03 -7.56
C VAL A 122 -10.11 -18.38 -6.71
N VAL A 123 -9.27 -17.59 -7.36
CA VAL A 123 -8.25 -16.76 -6.70
C VAL A 123 -8.44 -15.31 -7.17
N GLY A 124 -8.79 -14.43 -6.24
CA GLY A 124 -8.78 -12.99 -6.44
C GLY A 124 -7.40 -12.42 -6.17
N LYS A 125 -6.81 -11.73 -7.15
CA LYS A 125 -5.55 -10.99 -6.99
C LYS A 125 -5.81 -9.62 -6.34
N PRO A 126 -4.83 -9.04 -5.62
CA PRO A 126 -4.94 -7.70 -5.09
C PRO A 126 -4.88 -6.62 -6.18
N TYR A 127 -5.32 -5.42 -5.81
CA TYR A 127 -5.14 -4.20 -6.60
C TYR A 127 -4.82 -3.02 -5.68
N ILE A 128 -4.46 -1.88 -6.27
CA ILE A 128 -4.09 -0.68 -5.54
C ILE A 128 -5.33 -0.14 -4.82
N ALA A 129 -5.27 -0.06 -3.49
CA ALA A 129 -6.27 0.61 -2.67
C ALA A 129 -6.17 2.13 -2.85
N SER A 130 -4.97 2.66 -2.68
CA SER A 130 -4.64 4.08 -2.79
C SER A 130 -3.16 4.25 -3.13
N ALA A 131 -2.82 5.37 -3.75
CA ALA A 131 -1.44 5.76 -4.04
C ALA A 131 -1.25 7.25 -3.73
N VAL A 132 -0.41 7.55 -2.74
CA VAL A 132 -0.31 8.91 -2.18
C VAL A 132 1.15 9.27 -1.93
N GLY A 133 1.59 10.40 -2.48
CA GLY A 133 2.82 11.06 -2.08
C GLY A 133 2.58 11.88 -0.81
N PHE A 134 3.53 11.88 0.11
CA PHE A 134 3.49 12.66 1.34
C PHE A 134 4.71 13.57 1.44
N ARG A 135 4.49 14.86 1.67
CA ARG A 135 5.52 15.84 2.02
C ARG A 135 5.22 16.39 3.41
N VAL A 136 6.01 15.99 4.39
CA VAL A 136 5.92 16.48 5.77
C VAL A 136 6.84 17.67 5.93
N GLU A 137 6.25 18.87 5.98
CA GLU A 137 6.99 20.13 6.12
C GLU A 137 7.55 20.32 7.54
N PRO A 138 8.62 21.13 7.70
CA PRO A 138 9.16 21.51 9.01
C PRO A 138 8.10 22.02 10.00
N GLY A 139 8.24 21.65 11.28
CA GLY A 139 7.26 21.95 12.32
C GLY A 139 6.02 21.05 12.31
N GLY A 140 6.05 19.97 11.52
CA GLY A 140 4.94 19.04 11.40
C GLY A 140 4.70 18.21 12.66
N LYS A 141 3.42 17.99 12.97
CA LYS A 141 3.01 17.14 14.10
C LYS A 141 2.91 15.68 13.67
N GLN A 142 3.10 14.78 14.63
CA GLN A 142 2.83 13.36 14.46
C GLN A 142 1.33 13.13 14.22
N GLN A 143 1.01 12.20 13.31
CA GLN A 143 -0.36 11.70 13.15
C GLN A 143 -0.76 10.83 14.35
N ALA A 144 -2.06 10.72 14.60
CA ALA A 144 -2.53 9.70 15.54
C ALA A 144 -2.17 8.29 15.03
N LEU A 145 -1.79 7.39 15.94
CA LEU A 145 -1.56 5.99 15.60
C LEU A 145 -2.84 5.37 15.04
N HIS A 146 -2.72 4.72 13.88
CA HIS A 146 -3.85 4.15 13.15
C HIS A 146 -3.45 2.87 12.43
N ARG A 147 -4.47 2.18 11.91
CA ARG A 147 -4.37 1.05 10.99
C ARG A 147 -5.06 1.47 9.69
N ASP A 148 -4.37 1.37 8.58
CA ASP A 148 -4.92 1.79 7.28
C ASP A 148 -6.11 0.92 6.89
N ASP A 149 -6.10 -0.36 7.25
CA ASP A 149 -7.20 -1.26 6.90
C ASP A 149 -8.48 -1.06 7.73
N SER A 150 -8.51 -0.09 8.65
CA SER A 150 -9.69 0.23 9.45
C SER A 150 -10.89 0.64 8.58
N ASP A 151 -10.67 1.25 7.41
CA ASP A 151 -11.70 1.60 6.43
C ASP A 151 -12.53 0.38 5.97
N TYR A 152 -11.92 -0.80 5.97
CA TYR A 152 -12.58 -2.04 5.55
C TYR A 152 -13.33 -2.76 6.65
N HIS A 153 -13.27 -2.25 7.89
CA HIS A 153 -13.87 -2.88 9.06
C HIS A 153 -13.57 -4.40 9.17
N PRO A 154 -12.32 -4.83 8.93
CA PRO A 154 -11.98 -6.24 8.87
C PRO A 154 -12.14 -6.90 10.24
N ARG A 155 -12.51 -8.19 10.23
CA ARG A 155 -12.45 -9.01 11.44
C ARG A 155 -11.03 -9.55 11.58
N ASN A 156 -10.56 -9.76 12.81
CA ASN A 156 -9.20 -10.26 13.06
C ASN A 156 -8.85 -11.57 12.33
N CYS A 157 -9.83 -12.41 11.98
CA CYS A 157 -9.59 -13.65 11.22
C CYS A 157 -9.58 -13.48 9.70
N ASP A 158 -9.91 -12.29 9.17
CA ASP A 158 -9.84 -11.98 7.74
C ASP A 158 -8.54 -11.24 7.37
N MET A 159 -7.71 -10.92 8.36
CA MET A 159 -6.46 -10.18 8.23
C MET A 159 -5.31 -11.03 7.66
N PRO A 160 -4.30 -10.40 7.03
CA PRO A 160 -4.29 -9.00 6.61
C PRO A 160 -5.20 -8.79 5.39
N VAL A 161 -5.76 -7.59 5.26
CA VAL A 161 -6.56 -7.21 4.07
C VAL A 161 -5.89 -6.14 3.20
N MET A 162 -4.79 -5.58 3.69
CA MET A 162 -3.99 -4.57 3.03
C MET A 162 -2.49 -4.76 3.28
N LEU A 163 -1.68 -4.31 2.33
CA LEU A 163 -0.22 -4.20 2.42
C LEU A 163 0.20 -2.81 1.93
N GLY A 164 0.89 -2.04 2.77
CA GLY A 164 1.49 -0.76 2.40
C GLY A 164 2.97 -0.92 2.02
N CYS A 165 3.41 -0.10 1.06
CA CYS A 165 4.82 0.13 0.74
C CYS A 165 5.07 1.64 0.69
N VAL A 166 5.77 2.17 1.69
CA VAL A 166 6.14 3.58 1.78
C VAL A 166 7.62 3.74 1.46
N THR A 167 7.91 4.23 0.25
CA THR A 167 9.27 4.44 -0.27
C THR A 167 9.77 5.85 0.03
N ALA A 168 11.01 5.94 0.50
CA ALA A 168 11.70 7.19 0.78
C ALA A 168 12.17 7.87 -0.51
N LEU A 169 11.70 9.10 -0.72
CA LEU A 169 12.14 9.96 -1.82
C LEU A 169 13.24 10.92 -1.35
N THR A 170 13.16 11.38 -0.10
CA THR A 170 14.27 11.99 0.64
C THR A 170 14.75 11.05 1.73
N LYS A 171 15.93 11.29 2.30
CA LYS A 171 16.32 10.61 3.53
C LYS A 171 15.25 10.86 4.59
N THR A 172 14.84 9.81 5.30
CA THR A 172 13.89 9.91 6.41
C THR A 172 14.64 9.59 7.70
N THR A 173 14.52 10.47 8.68
CA THR A 173 15.10 10.32 10.01
C THR A 173 14.02 10.52 11.05
N LYS A 174 14.29 10.13 12.31
CA LYS A 174 13.38 10.41 13.41
C LYS A 174 13.00 11.91 13.48
N GLU A 175 13.97 12.80 13.27
CA GLU A 175 13.82 14.24 13.43
C GLU A 175 13.00 14.88 12.31
N ASN A 176 13.16 14.43 11.06
CA ASN A 176 12.36 14.93 9.93
C ASN A 176 11.03 14.19 9.75
N GLY A 177 10.68 13.37 10.74
CA GLY A 177 9.38 12.73 10.86
C GLY A 177 9.28 11.45 10.06
N ALA A 178 10.24 10.53 10.13
CA ALA A 178 10.09 9.16 9.65
C ALA A 178 8.76 8.55 10.10
N THR A 179 8.16 7.68 9.28
CA THR A 179 6.98 6.92 9.69
C THR A 179 7.34 6.10 10.93
N ILE A 180 6.51 6.18 11.96
CA ILE A 180 6.65 5.39 13.18
C ILE A 180 5.72 4.18 13.11
N VAL A 181 6.16 3.06 13.67
CA VAL A 181 5.40 1.80 13.68
C VAL A 181 5.54 1.13 15.03
N ILE A 182 4.51 0.40 15.44
CA ILE A 182 4.57 -0.52 16.58
C ILE A 182 4.68 -1.95 16.04
N PRO A 183 5.88 -2.55 15.97
CA PRO A 183 6.03 -3.92 15.51
C PRO A 183 5.19 -4.89 16.35
N LYS A 184 4.73 -5.97 15.73
CA LYS A 184 3.84 -7.00 16.29
C LYS A 184 2.41 -6.55 16.62
N SER A 185 2.10 -5.26 16.50
CA SER A 185 0.76 -4.76 16.81
C SER A 185 -0.33 -5.24 15.85
N HIS A 186 0.04 -5.83 14.70
CA HIS A 186 -0.87 -6.54 13.80
C HIS A 186 -1.51 -7.79 14.42
N LEU A 187 -0.90 -8.34 15.49
CA LEU A 187 -1.40 -9.48 16.24
C LEU A 187 -2.38 -9.09 17.36
N TRP A 188 -2.48 -7.80 17.67
CA TRP A 188 -3.27 -7.33 18.80
C TRP A 188 -4.78 -7.38 18.52
N GLY A 189 -5.53 -7.73 19.56
CA GLY A 189 -6.99 -7.70 19.57
C GLY A 189 -7.57 -6.28 19.56
N PRO A 190 -8.88 -6.14 19.38
CA PRO A 190 -9.54 -4.84 19.23
C PRO A 190 -9.49 -3.97 20.50
N ASP A 191 -9.33 -4.59 21.67
CA ASP A 191 -9.36 -3.90 22.97
C ASP A 191 -7.99 -3.34 23.39
N ARG A 192 -6.92 -3.66 22.66
CA ARG A 192 -5.56 -3.16 22.97
C ARG A 192 -5.33 -1.82 22.28
N CYS A 193 -5.37 -0.75 23.07
CA CYS A 193 -5.01 0.60 22.64
C CYS A 193 -3.49 0.70 22.37
N PRO A 194 -3.05 1.32 21.26
CA PRO A 194 -1.64 1.60 21.01
C PRO A 194 -1.14 2.81 21.81
N LEU A 195 0.12 2.78 22.24
CA LEU A 195 0.77 3.89 22.93
C LEU A 195 1.92 4.48 22.09
N ASP A 196 2.05 5.81 22.07
CA ASP A 196 3.10 6.49 21.30
C ASP A 196 4.52 6.06 21.70
N GLU A 197 4.75 5.71 22.97
CA GLU A 197 6.04 5.23 23.49
C GLU A 197 6.41 3.82 23.03
N GLU A 198 5.46 3.03 22.52
CA GLU A 198 5.69 1.71 21.91
C GLU A 198 6.09 1.83 20.43
N ALA A 199 5.92 3.00 19.82
CA ALA A 199 6.22 3.22 18.42
C ALA A 199 7.69 3.61 18.19
N ILE A 200 8.29 3.02 17.17
CA ILE A 200 9.69 3.28 16.78
C ILE A 200 9.77 3.81 15.35
N PRO A 201 10.69 4.76 15.06
CA PRO A 201 10.83 5.35 13.74
C PRO A 201 11.48 4.38 12.74
N GLY A 202 10.89 4.24 11.56
CA GLY A 202 11.49 3.57 10.42
C GLY A 202 12.36 4.52 9.61
N GLU A 203 13.63 4.68 9.97
CA GLU A 203 14.56 5.55 9.24
C GLU A 203 15.04 4.89 7.93
N LEU A 204 14.99 5.67 6.84
CA LEU A 204 15.17 5.19 5.47
C LEU A 204 16.15 6.08 4.71
N GLU A 205 17.05 5.48 3.95
CA GLU A 205 17.79 6.17 2.89
C GLU A 205 16.92 6.28 1.62
N VAL A 206 17.27 7.18 0.71
CA VAL A 206 16.54 7.35 -0.57
C VAL A 206 16.52 6.02 -1.34
N GLY A 207 15.33 5.58 -1.71
CA GLY A 207 15.10 4.31 -2.42
C GLY A 207 14.82 3.11 -1.51
N ASP A 208 14.95 3.24 -0.20
CA ASP A 208 14.47 2.24 0.75
C ASP A 208 12.95 2.37 0.91
N ALA A 209 12.28 1.29 1.34
CA ALA A 209 10.88 1.34 1.72
C ALA A 209 10.60 0.62 3.04
N MET A 210 9.61 1.12 3.76
CA MET A 210 8.95 0.35 4.81
C MET A 210 7.74 -0.37 4.21
N LEU A 211 7.74 -1.70 4.32
CA LEU A 211 6.60 -2.54 4.00
C LEU A 211 5.89 -2.91 5.30
N PHE A 212 4.57 -2.81 5.32
CA PHE A 212 3.81 -3.07 6.53
C PHE A 212 2.38 -3.55 6.23
N LEU A 213 1.86 -4.46 7.05
CA LEU A 213 0.50 -4.94 6.95
C LEU A 213 -0.48 -3.85 7.39
N GLY A 214 -1.61 -3.69 6.71
CA GLY A 214 -2.57 -2.61 7.01
C GLY A 214 -3.11 -2.60 8.45
N ASN A 215 -3.06 -3.75 9.13
CA ASN A 215 -3.47 -3.91 10.52
C ASN A 215 -2.37 -3.65 11.55
N VAL A 216 -1.18 -3.17 11.17
CA VAL A 216 -0.15 -2.71 12.12
C VAL A 216 -0.39 -1.25 12.49
N TYR A 217 -0.30 -0.94 13.78
CA TYR A 217 -0.39 0.44 14.23
C TYR A 217 0.86 1.21 13.81
N HIS A 218 0.63 2.32 13.12
CA HIS A 218 1.67 3.20 12.63
C HIS A 218 1.15 4.65 12.49
N ALA A 219 2.04 5.59 12.20
CA ALA A 219 1.71 6.99 11.96
C ALA A 219 2.83 7.71 11.19
N GLY A 220 2.50 8.78 10.48
CA GLY A 220 3.49 9.78 10.07
C GLY A 220 4.10 10.46 11.29
N GLY A 221 5.43 10.40 11.45
CA GLY A 221 6.14 11.03 12.55
C GLY A 221 6.15 12.56 12.47
N ALA A 222 6.41 13.20 13.61
CA ALA A 222 6.57 14.65 13.69
C ALA A 222 7.87 15.11 13.00
N ASN A 223 7.78 16.16 12.21
CA ASN A 223 8.96 16.83 11.64
C ASN A 223 9.34 18.01 12.53
N ILE A 224 10.33 17.81 13.40
CA ILE A 224 10.82 18.81 14.35
C ILE A 224 12.01 19.62 13.81
N THR A 225 12.39 19.39 12.55
CA THR A 225 13.46 20.15 11.90
C THR A 225 13.00 21.58 11.58
N LYS A 226 13.94 22.40 11.11
CA LYS A 226 13.67 23.80 10.73
C LYS A 226 13.60 24.01 9.22
N ASP A 227 14.24 23.16 8.44
CA ASP A 227 14.54 23.38 7.02
C ASP A 227 14.57 22.09 6.18
N ASP A 228 14.17 20.94 6.74
CA ASP A 228 14.19 19.65 6.04
C ASP A 228 12.76 19.09 5.85
N ALA A 229 12.22 19.19 4.64
CA ALA A 229 10.94 18.61 4.29
C ALA A 229 11.09 17.14 3.87
N ARG A 230 10.36 16.24 4.53
CA ARG A 230 10.44 14.80 4.29
C ARG A 230 9.45 14.36 3.22
N GLU A 231 9.93 13.79 2.12
CA GLU A 231 9.11 13.31 1.01
C GLU A 231 9.15 11.78 0.91
N THR A 232 7.98 11.16 0.81
CA THR A 232 7.79 9.72 0.61
C THR A 232 6.66 9.46 -0.36
N ILE A 233 6.62 8.29 -0.99
CA ILE A 233 5.50 7.81 -1.78
C ILE A 233 4.98 6.49 -1.20
N GLY A 234 3.68 6.43 -0.92
CA GLY A 234 2.99 5.24 -0.45
C GLY A 234 2.18 4.61 -1.57
N ILE A 235 2.42 3.32 -1.81
CA ILE A 235 1.56 2.46 -2.64
C ILE A 235 0.91 1.43 -1.73
N PHE A 236 -0.41 1.49 -1.61
CA PHE A 236 -1.18 0.62 -0.72
C PHE A 236 -2.01 -0.35 -1.56
N MET A 237 -1.89 -1.64 -1.26
CA MET A 237 -2.59 -2.74 -1.95
C MET A 237 -3.67 -3.29 -1.05
N CYS A 238 -4.84 -3.62 -1.59
CA CYS A 238 -5.91 -4.32 -0.86
C CYS A 238 -6.31 -5.62 -1.56
N LYS A 239 -7.03 -6.49 -0.83
CA LYS A 239 -7.65 -7.70 -1.42
C LYS A 239 -8.58 -7.31 -2.56
N GLY A 240 -8.57 -8.09 -3.65
CA GLY A 240 -9.38 -7.80 -4.84
C GLY A 240 -10.90 -7.83 -4.63
N THR A 241 -11.37 -8.28 -3.47
CA THR A 241 -12.78 -8.30 -3.08
C THR A 241 -13.24 -7.02 -2.36
N LEU A 242 -12.31 -6.10 -2.05
CA LEU A 242 -12.56 -4.89 -1.27
C LEU A 242 -12.55 -3.65 -2.14
N ARG A 243 -13.43 -2.69 -1.87
CA ARG A 243 -13.45 -1.42 -2.62
C ARG A 243 -12.12 -0.66 -2.44
N GLN A 244 -11.60 -0.06 -3.51
CA GLN A 244 -10.43 0.82 -3.43
C GLN A 244 -10.75 2.10 -2.64
N GLU A 245 -9.82 2.54 -1.78
CA GLU A 245 -9.92 3.80 -1.03
C GLU A 245 -9.89 5.01 -1.97
N GLU A 246 -8.89 5.05 -2.86
CA GLU A 246 -8.84 5.98 -3.97
C GLU A 246 -9.68 5.44 -5.11
N ASN A 247 -10.60 6.26 -5.62
CA ASN A 247 -11.41 5.87 -6.76
C ASN A 247 -10.61 5.95 -8.07
N GLN A 248 -9.87 4.88 -8.37
CA GLN A 248 -8.98 4.79 -9.53
C GLN A 248 -9.70 5.02 -10.87
N PHE A 249 -10.99 4.69 -10.99
CA PHE A 249 -11.75 4.92 -12.23
C PHE A 249 -12.01 6.40 -12.50
N LEU A 250 -12.03 7.24 -11.46
CA LEU A 250 -12.16 8.69 -11.58
C LEU A 250 -10.80 9.36 -11.69
N SER A 251 -9.81 8.92 -10.92
CA SER A 251 -8.44 9.43 -11.02
C SER A 251 -7.82 9.10 -12.38
N ILE A 252 -8.07 7.89 -12.88
CA ILE A 252 -7.50 7.34 -14.12
C ILE A 252 -8.63 6.76 -14.98
N PRO A 253 -9.47 7.58 -15.65
CA PRO A 253 -10.52 7.07 -16.53
C PRO A 253 -9.97 6.24 -17.71
N PRO A 254 -10.79 5.39 -18.36
CA PRO A 254 -10.33 4.52 -19.45
C PRO A 254 -9.56 5.22 -20.56
N GLU A 255 -9.96 6.44 -20.94
CA GLU A 255 -9.28 7.18 -21.99
C GLU A 255 -7.88 7.63 -21.56
N VAL A 256 -7.71 8.04 -20.29
CA VAL A 256 -6.38 8.35 -19.73
C VAL A 256 -5.52 7.10 -19.70
N ALA A 257 -6.07 5.97 -19.23
CA ALA A 257 -5.36 4.69 -19.19
C ALA A 257 -4.89 4.23 -20.60
N LYS A 258 -5.71 4.45 -21.63
CA LYS A 258 -5.34 4.20 -23.04
C LYS A 258 -4.27 5.15 -23.54
N THR A 259 -4.41 6.47 -23.29
CA THR A 259 -3.40 7.46 -23.69
C THR A 259 -2.05 7.18 -23.05
N ARG A 260 -2.06 6.73 -21.79
CA ARG A 260 -0.85 6.29 -21.07
C ARG A 260 -0.31 4.94 -21.52
N ASN A 261 -1.03 4.22 -22.38
CA ASN A 261 -0.64 2.91 -22.91
C ASN A 261 -0.25 1.91 -21.79
N PHE A 262 -1.05 1.85 -20.74
CA PHE A 262 -0.74 1.00 -19.60
C PHE A 262 -0.70 -0.49 -19.97
N PRO A 263 0.29 -1.24 -19.46
CA PRO A 263 0.32 -2.68 -19.67
C PRO A 263 -0.86 -3.36 -18.95
N PRO A 264 -1.28 -4.55 -19.40
CA PRO A 264 -2.41 -5.28 -18.80
C PRO A 264 -2.33 -5.42 -17.28
N LYS A 265 -1.11 -5.65 -16.74
CA LYS A 265 -0.87 -5.71 -15.30
C LYS A 265 -1.26 -4.41 -14.58
N MET A 266 -0.84 -3.25 -15.08
CA MET A 266 -1.18 -1.96 -14.46
C MET A 266 -2.68 -1.70 -14.52
N LEU A 267 -3.35 -2.02 -15.63
CA LEU A 267 -4.81 -1.90 -15.74
C LEU A 267 -5.53 -2.76 -14.68
N ARG A 268 -5.07 -3.99 -14.43
CA ARG A 268 -5.59 -4.84 -13.37
C ARG A 268 -5.32 -4.28 -11.97
N LEU A 269 -4.13 -3.72 -11.74
CA LEU A 269 -3.78 -3.05 -10.49
C LEU A 269 -4.61 -1.79 -10.23
N LEU A 270 -5.11 -1.13 -11.28
CA LEU A 270 -6.07 -0.02 -11.18
C LEU A 270 -7.52 -0.50 -10.95
N GLY A 271 -7.79 -1.81 -10.98
CA GLY A 271 -9.11 -2.38 -10.74
C GLY A 271 -9.96 -2.61 -12.00
N TYR A 272 -9.40 -2.47 -13.21
CA TYR A 272 -10.16 -2.68 -14.45
C TYR A 272 -10.52 -4.15 -14.73
N GLY A 273 -9.78 -5.10 -14.17
CA GLY A 273 -10.05 -6.52 -14.33
C GLY A 273 -11.14 -7.02 -13.39
N ILE A 274 -11.82 -8.10 -13.78
CA ILE A 274 -12.71 -8.79 -12.86
C ILE A 274 -11.89 -9.45 -11.74
N CYS A 275 -12.32 -9.29 -10.50
CA CYS A 275 -11.92 -10.18 -9.42
C CYS A 275 -12.85 -11.42 -9.45
N PRO A 276 -12.32 -12.62 -9.74
CA PRO A 276 -13.13 -13.82 -9.86
C PRO A 276 -13.94 -14.11 -8.58
N PRO A 277 -15.17 -14.63 -8.69
CA PRO A 277 -15.76 -15.15 -9.93
C PRO A 277 -16.33 -14.06 -10.85
N ALA A 278 -16.55 -12.85 -10.37
CA ALA A 278 -17.46 -11.93 -11.04
C ALA A 278 -17.41 -10.46 -10.63
N LEU A 279 -16.65 -10.08 -9.59
CA LEU A 279 -16.68 -8.71 -9.09
C LEU A 279 -16.03 -7.77 -10.11
N GLY A 280 -16.70 -6.64 -10.41
CA GLY A 280 -16.17 -5.64 -11.35
C GLY A 280 -16.55 -5.84 -12.83
N PHE A 281 -17.50 -6.74 -13.17
CA PHE A 281 -17.92 -6.91 -14.56
C PHE A 281 -18.49 -5.61 -15.17
N TYR A 282 -18.31 -5.41 -16.48
CA TYR A 282 -18.90 -4.32 -17.24
C TYR A 282 -19.60 -4.88 -18.48
N LYS A 283 -20.88 -4.49 -18.70
CA LYS A 283 -21.73 -5.07 -19.76
C LYS A 283 -21.73 -6.60 -19.73
N TYR A 284 -21.78 -7.17 -18.52
CA TYR A 284 -21.73 -8.60 -18.23
C TYR A 284 -20.48 -9.31 -18.78
N ARG A 285 -19.35 -8.61 -18.92
CA ARG A 285 -18.08 -9.13 -19.46
C ARG A 285 -16.90 -8.53 -18.68
N ASP A 286 -15.70 -9.06 -18.91
CA ASP A 286 -14.46 -8.47 -18.38
C ASP A 286 -14.19 -7.09 -19.04
N PRO A 287 -14.03 -6.01 -18.25
CA PRO A 287 -13.71 -4.70 -18.80
C PRO A 287 -12.36 -4.67 -19.54
N MET A 288 -11.40 -5.53 -19.18
CA MET A 288 -10.14 -5.70 -19.93
C MET A 288 -10.40 -5.99 -21.41
N LYS A 289 -11.37 -6.87 -21.69
CA LYS A 289 -11.79 -7.23 -23.05
C LYS A 289 -12.62 -6.14 -23.71
N VAL A 290 -13.60 -5.59 -23.00
CA VAL A 290 -14.59 -4.67 -23.60
C VAL A 290 -14.02 -3.27 -23.86
N ILE A 291 -13.16 -2.78 -22.98
CA ILE A 291 -12.65 -1.40 -23.02
C ILE A 291 -11.28 -1.34 -23.70
N PHE A 292 -10.40 -2.30 -23.39
CA PHE A 292 -9.00 -2.28 -23.80
C PHE A 292 -8.67 -3.31 -24.89
N GLY A 293 -9.61 -4.19 -25.24
CA GLY A 293 -9.39 -5.23 -26.25
C GLY A 293 -8.39 -6.31 -25.82
N ILE A 294 -8.14 -6.44 -24.52
CA ILE A 294 -7.19 -7.41 -23.95
C ILE A 294 -7.94 -8.70 -23.61
N GLU A 295 -7.47 -9.82 -24.17
CA GLU A 295 -7.92 -11.17 -23.84
C GLU A 295 -6.69 -12.07 -23.70
N ASP A 296 -6.42 -12.45 -22.46
CA ASP A 296 -5.25 -13.22 -22.01
C ASP A 296 -5.67 -14.27 -20.97
N GLU A 297 -4.71 -14.99 -20.38
CA GLU A 297 -4.96 -16.04 -19.40
C GLU A 297 -5.62 -15.57 -18.10
N GLU A 298 -5.57 -14.27 -17.79
CA GLU A 298 -6.18 -13.68 -16.60
C GLU A 298 -7.59 -13.12 -16.87
N THR A 299 -8.06 -13.17 -18.12
CA THR A 299 -9.37 -12.63 -18.50
C THR A 299 -10.49 -13.56 -18.03
N VAL A 300 -11.42 -13.03 -17.24
CA VAL A 300 -12.53 -13.83 -16.69
C VAL A 300 -13.68 -13.91 -17.69
N LYS A 301 -14.06 -15.14 -18.06
CA LYS A 301 -15.23 -15.37 -18.93
C LYS A 301 -16.51 -15.24 -18.11
N LYS A 302 -17.30 -14.23 -18.44
CA LYS A 302 -18.63 -13.99 -17.88
C LYS A 302 -19.62 -13.70 -19.01
#